data_AF-A0A662CD03-F1
#
_entry.id   AF-A0A662CD03-F1
#
_cell.length_a   1.000
_cell.length_b   1.000
_cell.length_c   1.000
_cell.angle_alpha   90.00
_cell.angle_beta   90.00
_cell.angle_gamma   90.00
#
_symmetry.space_group_name_H-M   'P 1'
#
loop_
_entity.id
_entity.type
_entity.pdbx_description
1 polymer ?
#
loop_
_entity_poly.entity_id
_entity_poly.type
_entity_poly.pdbx_seq_one_letter_code
_entity_poly.pdbx_strand_id
1 'polypeptide(L)'
;MVNRRFLWGAIVFLLLGCTYGGGSMKVNVFNPAAPLYDEGTDAYNSGDYSRAITAFSDIVSYYPNNGLADEATFMLAQSHEKTGDYLDALRYYKLFVSRYPNHKWAPLANKKIQALSKKIEEGQNGGSGSGQGK
;
A
#
# COMPACT_ATOMS: atom_id res chain seq x y z
N MET A 1 -7.51 40.00 -32.99
CA MET A 1 -6.71 39.33 -34.04
C MET A 1 -5.56 40.28 -34.39
N VAL A 2 -4.26 40.01 -34.30
CA VAL A 2 -3.43 38.86 -33.95
C VAL A 2 -2.10 39.44 -33.38
N ASN A 3 -1.71 38.96 -32.20
CA ASN A 3 -0.36 38.62 -31.76
C ASN A 3 0.89 39.21 -32.49
N ARG A 4 1.71 39.95 -31.73
CA ARG A 4 3.17 40.08 -31.91
C ARG A 4 3.84 40.04 -30.53
N ARG A 5 3.75 38.92 -29.82
CA ARG A 5 4.77 37.86 -29.76
C ARG A 5 6.22 38.39 -29.70
N PHE A 6 6.90 37.99 -28.62
CA PHE A 6 8.35 37.84 -28.49
C PHE A 6 9.20 39.10 -28.51
N LEU A 7 9.37 39.76 -27.36
CA LEU A 7 10.66 40.45 -27.07
C LEU A 7 10.94 40.79 -25.60
N TRP A 8 10.24 40.19 -24.63
CA TRP A 8 10.59 40.32 -23.19
C TRP A 8 10.58 38.94 -22.50
N GLY A 9 11.10 37.92 -23.19
CA GLY A 9 11.58 36.71 -22.54
C GLY A 9 13.01 36.95 -22.07
N ALA A 10 13.21 37.28 -20.79
CA ALA A 10 14.52 37.18 -20.12
C ALA A 10 14.51 37.46 -18.60
N ILE A 11 13.44 37.99 -18.00
CA ILE A 11 13.42 38.40 -16.58
C ILE A 11 11.99 38.12 -16.09
N VAL A 12 11.59 36.94 -15.60
CA VAL A 12 11.82 36.40 -14.25
C VAL A 12 11.66 34.88 -14.35
N PHE A 13 12.70 34.19 -14.82
CA PHE A 13 12.82 32.72 -14.77
C PHE A 13 13.82 32.30 -13.68
N LEU A 14 13.98 33.15 -12.64
CA LEU A 14 15.08 33.08 -11.66
C LEU A 14 14.58 33.07 -10.21
N LEU A 15 13.47 32.39 -9.93
CA LEU A 15 13.11 31.92 -8.58
C LEU A 15 12.50 30.50 -8.62
N LEU A 16 12.89 29.67 -9.60
CA LEU A 16 12.93 28.22 -9.41
C LEU A 16 14.25 27.88 -8.69
N GLY A 17 14.40 28.45 -7.49
CA GLY A 17 15.41 28.04 -6.53
C GLY A 17 14.98 26.69 -5.95
N CYS A 18 15.19 25.63 -6.73
CA CYS A 18 15.09 24.26 -6.29
C CYS A 18 16.08 24.04 -5.14
N THR A 19 15.68 24.25 -3.89
CA THR A 19 16.24 23.46 -2.79
C THR A 19 15.59 22.08 -2.89
N TYR A 20 15.98 21.36 -3.95
CA TYR A 20 15.67 19.96 -4.14
C TYR A 20 16.38 19.24 -2.99
N GLY A 21 15.58 18.59 -2.15
CA GLY A 21 16.00 18.02 -0.89
C GLY A 21 17.15 17.04 -1.04
N GLY A 22 18.25 17.33 -0.36
CA GLY A 22 19.32 16.36 -0.11
C GLY A 22 18.89 15.37 0.97
N GLY A 23 18.02 14.42 0.61
CA GLY A 23 17.80 13.21 1.40
C GLY A 23 18.89 12.19 1.03
N SER A 24 19.79 11.89 1.97
CA SER A 24 20.82 10.87 1.78
C SER A 24 20.20 9.48 1.62
N MET A 25 19.97 9.04 0.37
CA MET A 25 19.56 7.67 0.09
C MET A 25 20.74 6.72 0.36
N LYS A 26 20.71 6.06 1.51
CA LYS A 26 21.52 4.87 1.77
C LYS A 26 20.91 3.72 0.97
N VAL A 27 21.34 3.55 -0.28
CA VAL A 27 20.94 2.40 -1.11
C VAL A 27 21.60 1.15 -0.52
N ASN A 28 20.87 0.39 0.29
CA ASN A 28 21.32 -0.92 0.76
C ASN A 28 21.18 -1.95 -0.37
N VAL A 29 22.23 -2.09 -1.19
CA VAL A 29 22.29 -2.99 -2.36
C VAL A 29 22.08 -4.47 -2.00
N PHE A 30 22.21 -4.85 -0.72
CA PHE A 30 22.09 -6.23 -0.24
C PHE A 30 20.63 -6.71 -0.07
N ASN A 31 19.65 -5.80 0.04
CA ASN A 31 18.24 -6.18 0.13
C ASN A 31 17.38 -5.24 -0.73
N PRO A 32 17.02 -5.64 -1.97
CA PRO A 32 16.26 -4.78 -2.88
C PRO A 32 14.82 -4.51 -2.40
N ALA A 33 14.30 -5.33 -1.48
CA ALA A 33 12.98 -5.12 -0.88
C ALA A 33 13.00 -4.13 0.30
N ALA A 34 14.16 -3.87 0.91
CA ALA A 34 14.28 -2.93 2.03
C ALA A 34 13.80 -1.50 1.70
N PRO A 35 14.25 -0.85 0.60
CA PRO A 35 13.78 0.50 0.28
C PRO A 35 12.28 0.56 -0.01
N LEU A 36 11.71 -0.49 -0.64
CA LEU A 36 10.26 -0.60 -0.86
C LEU A 36 9.51 -0.75 0.47
N TYR A 37 10.07 -1.48 1.42
CA TYR A 37 9.47 -1.68 2.73
C TYR A 37 9.46 -0.39 3.54
N ASP A 38 10.58 0.34 3.52
CA ASP A 38 10.71 1.65 4.15
C ASP A 38 9.71 2.64 3.53
N GLU A 39 9.62 2.71 2.19
CA GLU A 39 8.64 3.55 1.50
C GLU A 39 7.20 3.19 1.88
N GLY A 40 6.87 1.89 1.88
CA GLY A 40 5.53 1.43 2.25
C GLY A 40 5.18 1.78 3.70
N THR A 41 6.14 1.67 4.60
CA THR A 41 5.97 1.99 6.02
C THR A 41 5.81 3.50 6.24
N ASP A 42 6.62 4.32 5.57
CA ASP A 42 6.51 5.78 5.61
C ASP A 42 5.16 6.25 5.05
N ALA A 43 4.73 5.67 3.93
CA ALA A 43 3.42 5.92 3.34
C ALA A 43 2.29 5.51 4.30
N TYR A 44 2.38 4.34 4.93
CA TYR A 44 1.41 3.88 5.91
C TYR A 44 1.31 4.81 7.13
N ASN A 45 2.46 5.27 7.64
CA ASN A 45 2.53 6.16 8.80
C ASN A 45 2.03 7.58 8.48
N SER A 46 2.22 8.04 7.25
CA SER A 46 1.69 9.32 6.76
C SER A 46 0.20 9.25 6.40
N GLY A 47 -0.41 8.06 6.44
CA GLY A 47 -1.81 7.83 6.08
C GLY A 47 -2.06 7.69 4.58
N ASP A 48 -1.01 7.73 3.75
CA ASP A 48 -1.08 7.44 2.33
C ASP A 48 -1.09 5.92 2.09
N TYR A 49 -2.22 5.31 2.42
CA TYR A 49 -2.39 3.87 2.28
C TYR A 49 -2.34 3.40 0.82
N SER A 50 -2.65 4.27 -0.15
CA SER A 50 -2.55 3.93 -1.57
C SER A 50 -1.11 3.66 -1.97
N ARG A 51 -0.18 4.55 -1.59
CA ARG A 51 1.25 4.33 -1.84
C ARG A 51 1.79 3.14 -1.05
N ALA A 52 1.33 2.97 0.20
CA ALA A 52 1.70 1.81 1.01
C ALA A 52 1.31 0.50 0.34
N ILE A 53 0.08 0.41 -0.18
CA ILE A 53 -0.42 -0.74 -0.94
C ILE A 53 0.51 -1.03 -2.13
N THR A 54 0.84 -0.03 -2.94
CA THR A 54 1.72 -0.22 -4.10
C THR A 54 3.08 -0.79 -3.67
N ALA A 55 3.76 -0.11 -2.74
CA ALA A 55 5.10 -0.50 -2.30
C ALA A 55 5.13 -1.91 -1.69
N PHE A 56 4.18 -2.25 -0.82
CA PHE A 56 4.10 -3.60 -0.25
C PHE A 56 3.69 -4.64 -1.29
N SER A 57 2.80 -4.31 -2.24
CA SER A 57 2.41 -5.23 -3.31
C SER A 57 3.58 -5.59 -4.23
N ASP A 58 4.48 -4.64 -4.47
CA ASP A 58 5.69 -4.87 -5.24
C ASP A 58 6.63 -5.84 -4.52
N ILE A 59 6.75 -5.74 -3.19
CA ILE A 59 7.55 -6.70 -2.41
C ILE A 59 6.97 -8.11 -2.52
N VAL A 60 5.65 -8.25 -2.37
CA VAL A 60 4.97 -9.55 -2.42
C VAL A 60 5.05 -10.17 -3.83
N SER A 61 5.03 -9.33 -4.86
CA SER A 61 5.07 -9.76 -6.27
C SER A 61 6.48 -10.09 -6.75
N TYR A 62 7.45 -9.20 -6.50
CA TYR A 62 8.80 -9.30 -7.05
C TYR A 62 9.77 -10.01 -6.10
N TYR A 63 9.52 -9.99 -4.79
CA TYR A 63 10.42 -10.53 -3.78
C TYR A 63 9.76 -11.54 -2.82
N PRO A 64 8.98 -12.54 -3.30
CA PRO A 64 8.17 -13.42 -2.43
C PRO A 64 8.97 -14.29 -1.44
N ASN A 65 10.25 -14.53 -1.71
CA ASN A 65 11.14 -15.34 -0.88
C ASN A 65 12.02 -14.50 0.06
N ASN A 66 11.87 -13.17 0.04
CA ASN A 66 12.63 -12.28 0.90
C ASN A 66 12.11 -12.37 2.34
N GLY A 67 12.99 -12.20 3.33
CA GLY A 67 12.60 -12.15 4.74
C GLY A 67 11.76 -10.93 5.14
N LEU A 68 11.49 -10.00 4.20
CA LEU A 68 10.52 -8.93 4.35
C LEU A 68 9.17 -9.22 3.68
N ALA A 69 9.06 -10.30 2.90
CA ALA A 69 7.85 -10.60 2.13
C ALA A 69 6.67 -11.01 3.02
N ASP A 70 6.97 -11.70 4.13
CA ASP A 70 6.00 -12.02 5.17
C ASP A 70 5.47 -10.76 5.84
N GLU A 71 6.36 -9.87 6.30
CA GLU A 71 5.98 -8.60 6.92
C GLU A 71 5.21 -7.71 5.95
N ALA A 72 5.69 -7.57 4.71
CA ALA A 72 5.04 -6.82 3.65
C ALA A 72 3.66 -7.37 3.30
N THR A 73 3.46 -8.70 3.26
CA THR A 73 2.13 -9.28 2.99
C THR A 73 1.13 -8.90 4.08
N PHE A 74 1.56 -8.89 5.34
CA PHE A 74 0.72 -8.49 6.45
C PHE A 74 0.42 -6.98 6.43
N MET A 75 1.42 -6.15 6.14
CA MET A 75 1.27 -4.70 6.03
C MET A 75 0.40 -4.30 4.83
N LEU A 76 0.47 -5.04 3.72
CA LEU A 76 -0.42 -4.88 2.56
C LEU A 76 -1.88 -5.13 2.96
N ALA A 77 -2.14 -6.21 3.71
CA ALA A 77 -3.47 -6.51 4.23
C ALA A 77 -3.98 -5.41 5.18
N GLN A 78 -3.13 -4.89 6.06
CA GLN A 78 -3.46 -3.76 6.93
C GLN A 78 -3.75 -2.49 6.15
N SER A 79 -2.98 -2.20 5.10
CA SER A 79 -3.17 -1.01 4.29
C SER A 79 -4.53 -1.05 3.58
N HIS A 80 -4.93 -2.20 3.04
CA HIS A 80 -6.29 -2.40 2.50
C HIS A 80 -7.39 -2.30 3.59
N GLU A 81 -7.13 -2.77 4.81
CA GLU A 81 -8.07 -2.60 5.92
C GLU A 81 -8.28 -1.11 6.23
N LYS A 82 -7.23 -0.30 6.12
CA LYS A 82 -7.26 1.15 6.36
C LYS A 82 -7.95 1.95 5.25
N THR A 83 -7.87 1.50 4.00
CA THR A 83 -8.64 2.10 2.88
C THR A 83 -10.12 1.71 2.92
N GLY A 84 -10.48 0.69 3.69
CA GLY A 84 -11.84 0.14 3.76
C GLY A 84 -12.10 -0.98 2.77
N ASP A 85 -11.08 -1.41 2.03
CA ASP A 85 -11.14 -2.53 1.08
C ASP A 85 -11.07 -3.87 1.82
N TYR A 86 -12.10 -4.16 2.63
CA TYR A 86 -12.11 -5.33 3.52
C TYR A 86 -12.00 -6.66 2.76
N LEU A 87 -12.46 -6.72 1.51
CA LEU A 87 -12.34 -7.91 0.66
C LEU A 87 -10.88 -8.22 0.32
N ASP A 88 -10.12 -7.22 -0.13
CA ASP A 88 -8.70 -7.38 -0.44
C ASP A 88 -7.89 -7.59 0.84
N ALA A 89 -8.20 -6.86 1.91
CA ALA A 89 -7.58 -7.07 3.21
C ALA A 89 -7.74 -8.52 3.68
N LEU A 90 -8.97 -9.07 3.61
CA LEU A 90 -9.25 -10.47 3.97
C LEU A 90 -8.47 -11.45 3.08
N ARG A 91 -8.39 -11.19 1.77
CA ARG A 91 -7.62 -12.01 0.83
C ARG A 91 -6.15 -12.07 1.22
N TYR A 92 -5.52 -10.92 1.49
CA TYR A 92 -4.10 -10.87 1.83
C TYR A 92 -3.79 -11.42 3.23
N TYR A 93 -4.68 -11.23 4.21
CA TYR A 93 -4.51 -11.91 5.50
C TYR A 93 -4.59 -13.43 5.38
N LYS A 94 -5.53 -13.96 4.58
CA LYS A 94 -5.60 -15.39 4.28
C LYS A 94 -4.35 -15.90 3.57
N LEU A 95 -3.84 -15.14 2.60
CA LEU A 95 -2.59 -15.44 1.91
C LEU A 95 -1.42 -15.51 2.89
N PHE A 96 -1.34 -14.55 3.81
CA PHE A 96 -0.31 -14.50 4.84
C PHE A 96 -0.33 -15.75 5.74
N VAL A 97 -1.49 -16.13 6.28
CA VAL A 97 -1.61 -17.34 7.13
C VAL A 97 -1.33 -18.61 6.33
N SER A 98 -1.70 -18.65 5.05
CA SER A 98 -1.43 -19.80 4.18
C SER A 98 0.05 -19.94 3.82
N ARG A 99 0.76 -18.84 3.59
CA ARG A 99 2.19 -18.86 3.22
C ARG A 99 3.11 -18.93 4.43
N TYR A 100 2.72 -18.28 5.53
CA TYR A 100 3.56 -18.09 6.71
C TYR A 100 2.84 -18.55 8.00
N PRO A 101 2.38 -19.81 8.10
CA PRO A 101 1.59 -20.30 9.24
C PRO A 101 2.34 -20.27 10.57
N ASN A 102 3.67 -20.38 10.54
CA ASN A 102 4.53 -20.38 11.73
C ASN A 102 5.03 -18.97 12.12
N HIS A 103 4.62 -17.93 11.40
CA HIS A 103 5.05 -16.57 11.71
C HIS A 103 4.43 -16.07 13.02
N LYS A 104 5.17 -15.25 13.79
CA LYS A 104 4.72 -14.64 15.06
C LYS A 104 3.38 -13.89 14.96
N TRP A 105 3.02 -13.42 13.76
CA TRP A 105 1.78 -12.69 13.49
C TRP A 105 0.66 -13.55 12.90
N ALA A 106 0.87 -14.85 12.63
CA ALA A 106 -0.19 -15.72 12.11
C ALA A 106 -1.43 -15.78 13.02
N PRO A 107 -1.31 -15.87 14.36
CA PRO A 107 -2.47 -15.80 15.25
C PRO A 107 -3.20 -14.44 15.17
N LEU A 108 -2.46 -13.35 14.98
CA LEU A 108 -3.03 -12.01 14.84
C LEU A 108 -3.78 -11.87 13.50
N ALA A 109 -3.20 -12.35 12.40
CA ALA A 109 -3.84 -12.39 11.10
C ALA A 109 -5.13 -13.22 11.13
N ASN A 110 -5.14 -14.37 11.81
CA ASN A 110 -6.35 -15.17 12.00
C ASN A 110 -7.47 -14.41 12.73
N LYS A 111 -7.13 -13.64 13.78
CA LYS A 111 -8.11 -12.77 14.44
C LYS A 111 -8.66 -11.70 13.50
N LYS A 112 -7.79 -11.08 12.68
CA LYS A 112 -8.20 -10.10 11.67
C LYS A 112 -9.11 -10.71 10.61
N ILE A 113 -8.82 -11.92 10.13
CA ILE A 113 -9.66 -12.66 9.17
C ILE A 113 -11.07 -12.83 9.71
N GLN A 114 -11.21 -13.29 10.96
CA GLN A 114 -12.52 -13.49 11.60
C GLN A 114 -13.29 -12.18 11.79
N ALA A 115 -12.59 -11.12 12.21
CA ALA A 115 -13.21 -9.81 12.40
C ALA A 115 -13.69 -9.22 11.07
N LEU A 116 -12.88 -9.34 10.02
CA LEU A 116 -13.21 -8.85 8.69
C LEU A 116 -14.33 -9.66 8.04
N SER A 117 -14.32 -10.99 8.15
CA SER A 117 -15.39 -11.83 7.58
C SER A 117 -16.74 -11.46 8.19
N LYS A 118 -16.80 -11.30 9.51
CA LYS A 118 -18.01 -10.85 10.20
C LYS A 118 -18.48 -9.48 9.72
N LYS A 119 -17.56 -8.51 9.61
CA LYS A 119 -17.88 -7.15 9.14
C LYS A 119 -18.42 -7.14 7.70
N ILE A 120 -17.85 -7.97 6.83
CA ILE A 120 -18.30 -8.12 5.44
C ILE A 120 -19.69 -8.75 5.42
N GLU A 121 -19.93 -9.80 6.21
CA GLU A 121 -21.24 -10.46 6.32
C GLU A 121 -22.33 -9.52 6.85
N GLU A 122 -22.02 -8.72 7.88
CA GLU A 122 -22.94 -7.69 8.41
C GLU A 122 -23.24 -6.60 7.38
N GLY A 123 -22.22 -6.13 6.66
CA GLY A 123 -22.37 -5.14 5.58
C GLY A 123 -23.16 -5.67 4.38
N GLN A 124 -23.03 -6.96 4.06
CA GLN A 124 -23.77 -7.61 2.98
C GLN A 124 -25.21 -7.94 3.39
N ASN A 125 -25.45 -8.32 4.65
CA ASN A 125 -26.79 -8.59 5.17
C ASN A 125 -27.63 -7.31 5.37
N GLY A 126 -27.02 -6.13 5.49
CA GLY A 126 -27.72 -4.84 5.44
C GLY A 126 -28.17 -4.41 4.04
N GLY A 127 -27.77 -5.13 2.98
CA GLY A 127 -27.99 -4.76 1.57
C GLY A 127 -28.53 -5.88 0.67
N SER A 128 -28.98 -7.02 1.20
CA SER A 128 -29.48 -8.13 0.38
C SER A 128 -30.86 -8.62 0.82
N GLY A 129 -31.84 -7.74 0.64
CA GLY A 129 -33.20 -8.12 0.30
C GLY A 129 -33.43 -7.88 -1.18
N SER A 130 -33.02 -8.82 -2.04
CA SER A 130 -33.68 -9.19 -3.31
C SER A 130 -32.73 -10.01 -4.18
N GLY A 131 -33.08 -11.26 -4.46
CA GLY A 131 -32.37 -12.05 -5.46
C GLY A 131 -32.53 -13.56 -5.37
N GLN A 132 -33.72 -14.07 -5.02
CA GLN A 132 -34.06 -15.45 -5.38
C GLN A 132 -34.18 -15.52 -6.91
N GLY A 133 -33.13 -16.03 -7.55
CA GLY A 133 -33.10 -16.37 -8.97
C GLY A 133 -33.48 -17.83 -9.17
N LYS A 134 -34.75 -18.02 -9.50
CA LYS A 134 -35.47 -19.12 -10.18
C LYS A 134 -34.73 -20.42 -10.51
#